data_AF-A0A7Z9Y849-F1
#
_entry.id   AF-A0A7Z9Y849-F1
#
_cell.length_a   1.000
_cell.length_b   1.000
_cell.length_c   1.000
_cell.angle_alpha   90.00
_cell.angle_beta   90.00
_cell.angle_gamma   90.00
#
_symmetry.space_group_name_H-M   'P 1'
#
loop_
_entity.id
_entity.type
_entity.pdbx_description
1 polymer ?
#
loop_
_entity_poly.entity_id
_entity_poly.type
_entity_poly.pdbx_seq_one_letter_code
_entity_poly.pdbx_strand_id
1 'polypeptide(L)'
;DYVDIVLLHAKSSADWNVSYRGAMDALAEAKERGLVRAVGISSHGLDALKTAASEPWVDVILVRINYAGIRMDASPDRVIPVLEKAHDAGKGIYAMKVLGCGPLTSDPEKAIKYVLGLKCVDAMTIGPTEHEHLRRNAKIIERLDV
;
A
#
# COMPACT_ATOMS: atom_id res chain seq x y z
N ASP A 1 -9.53 17.26 -15.46
CA ASP A 1 -9.73 15.81 -15.67
C ASP A 1 -8.39 15.08 -15.58
N TYR A 2 -8.04 14.60 -14.39
CA TYR A 2 -6.82 13.82 -14.13
C TYR A 2 -7.12 12.74 -13.08
N VAL A 3 -6.25 11.74 -12.96
CA VAL A 3 -6.29 10.73 -11.88
C VAL A 3 -5.12 10.96 -10.92
N ASP A 4 -5.36 11.00 -9.61
CA ASP A 4 -4.28 11.25 -8.64
C ASP A 4 -3.23 10.13 -8.65
N ILE A 5 -3.65 8.87 -8.59
CA ILE A 5 -2.74 7.72 -8.47
C ILE A 5 -3.19 6.59 -9.41
N VAL A 6 -2.27 6.08 -10.23
CA VAL A 6 -2.49 4.88 -11.05
C VAL A 6 -1.44 3.81 -10.73
N LEU A 7 -1.88 2.62 -10.36
CA LEU A 7 -0.99 1.53 -9.93
C LEU A 7 -1.02 0.37 -10.93
N LEU A 8 0.14 -0.16 -11.30
CA LEU A 8 0.23 -1.46 -11.94
C LEU A 8 -0.27 -2.52 -10.97
N HIS A 9 -1.33 -3.22 -11.37
CA HIS A 9 -2.06 -4.09 -10.46
C HIS A 9 -1.36 -5.43 -10.23
N ALA A 10 -1.30 -5.86 -8.98
CA ALA A 10 -0.88 -7.19 -8.54
C ALA A 10 0.50 -7.62 -9.06
N LYS A 11 1.56 -6.83 -8.82
CA LYS A 11 2.93 -7.22 -9.19
C LYS A 11 3.53 -8.14 -8.12
N SER A 12 3.88 -9.36 -8.50
CA SER A 12 4.43 -10.39 -7.59
C SER A 12 5.88 -10.78 -7.89
N SER A 13 6.28 -10.75 -9.17
CA SER A 13 7.65 -11.09 -9.61
C SER A 13 8.64 -9.95 -9.37
N ALA A 14 9.91 -10.27 -9.13
CA ALA A 14 10.98 -9.28 -8.94
C ALA A 14 11.28 -8.46 -10.22
N ASP A 15 11.01 -9.02 -11.39
CA ASP A 15 11.31 -8.44 -12.71
C ASP A 15 10.13 -7.68 -13.33
N TRP A 16 9.12 -7.32 -12.53
CA TRP A 16 7.93 -6.62 -13.01
C TRP A 16 8.27 -5.29 -13.71
N ASN A 17 9.32 -4.60 -13.26
CA ASN A 17 9.76 -3.33 -13.83
C ASN A 17 10.42 -3.47 -15.22
N VAL A 18 10.83 -4.68 -15.58
CA VAL A 18 11.33 -5.02 -16.92
C VAL A 18 10.20 -5.55 -17.79
N SER A 19 9.45 -6.54 -17.29
CA SER A 19 8.38 -7.20 -18.06
C SER A 19 7.18 -6.30 -18.36
N TYR A 20 6.97 -5.22 -17.59
CA TYR A 20 5.88 -4.25 -17.79
C TYR A 20 6.40 -2.89 -18.28
N ARG A 21 7.60 -2.83 -18.88
CA ARG A 21 8.23 -1.57 -19.32
C ARG A 21 7.30 -0.70 -20.18
N GLY A 22 6.60 -1.29 -21.15
CA GLY A 22 5.68 -0.55 -22.01
C GLY A 22 4.51 0.11 -21.25
N ALA A 23 3.98 -0.54 -20.20
CA ALA A 23 2.95 0.05 -19.37
C ALA A 23 3.50 1.18 -18.49
N MET A 24 4.73 1.02 -17.99
CA MET A 24 5.40 2.06 -17.21
C MET A 24 5.73 3.28 -18.07
N ASP A 25 6.11 3.10 -19.34
CA ASP A 25 6.38 4.20 -20.27
C ASP A 25 5.11 4.98 -20.62
N ALA A 26 4.01 4.28 -20.90
CA ALA A 26 2.72 4.92 -21.15
C ALA A 26 2.23 5.74 -19.93
N LEU A 27 2.45 5.22 -18.72
CA LEU A 27 2.11 5.93 -17.49
C LEU A 27 3.05 7.10 -17.19
N ALA A 28 4.33 7.01 -17.57
CA ALA A 28 5.27 8.12 -17.48
C ALA A 28 4.85 9.26 -18.43
N GLU A 29 4.52 8.95 -19.69
CA GLU A 29 3.99 9.93 -20.65
C GLU A 29 2.68 10.55 -20.16
N ALA A 30 1.77 9.74 -19.60
CA ALA A 30 0.53 10.24 -19.01
C ALA A 30 0.79 11.20 -17.83
N LYS A 31 1.84 10.95 -17.04
CA LYS A 31 2.27 11.81 -15.94
C LYS A 31 2.87 13.13 -16.46
N GLU A 32 3.72 13.08 -17.49
CA GLU A 32 4.27 14.27 -18.16
C GLU A 32 3.17 15.16 -18.76
N ARG A 33 2.10 14.54 -19.29
CA ARG A 33 0.93 15.24 -19.83
C ARG A 33 -0.05 15.76 -18.76
N GLY A 34 0.22 15.51 -17.48
CA GLY A 34 -0.64 15.92 -16.36
C GLY A 34 -1.95 15.13 -16.24
N LEU A 35 -2.07 13.98 -16.91
CA LEU A 35 -3.25 13.11 -16.84
C LEU A 35 -3.25 12.22 -15.59
N VAL A 36 -2.05 11.93 -15.05
CA VAL A 36 -1.83 11.19 -13.81
C VAL A 36 -0.85 11.95 -12.93
N ARG A 37 -1.08 12.05 -11.62
CA ARG A 37 -0.15 12.75 -10.72
C ARG A 37 0.94 11.84 -10.15
N ALA A 38 0.62 10.60 -9.83
CA ALA A 38 1.54 9.63 -9.28
C ALA A 38 1.30 8.22 -9.83
N VAL A 39 2.37 7.46 -9.98
CA VAL A 39 2.36 6.10 -10.52
C VAL A 39 3.04 5.14 -9.56
N GLY A 40 2.74 3.85 -9.68
CA GLY A 40 3.34 2.87 -8.79
C GLY A 40 2.78 1.47 -8.96
N ILE A 41 2.78 0.69 -7.88
CA ILE A 41 2.32 -0.70 -7.93
C ILE A 41 1.40 -1.08 -6.76
N SER A 42 0.52 -2.03 -7.00
CA SER A 42 -0.06 -2.88 -5.96
C SER A 42 0.83 -4.11 -5.82
N SER A 43 1.60 -4.17 -4.74
CA SER A 43 2.58 -5.24 -4.52
C SER A 43 1.92 -6.51 -3.98
N HIS A 44 2.25 -7.63 -4.63
CA HIS A 44 1.77 -8.97 -4.33
C HIS A 44 2.90 -10.00 -4.24
N GLY A 45 4.01 -9.60 -3.65
CA GLY A 45 5.14 -10.46 -3.37
C GLY A 45 6.24 -9.66 -2.70
N LEU A 46 6.99 -10.28 -1.78
CA LEU A 46 8.08 -9.59 -1.09
C LEU A 46 9.18 -9.13 -2.08
N ASP A 47 9.44 -9.90 -3.13
CA ASP A 47 10.46 -9.53 -4.11
C ASP A 47 9.98 -8.40 -5.04
N ALA A 48 8.72 -8.40 -5.47
CA ALA A 48 8.13 -7.25 -6.15
C ALA A 48 8.15 -5.97 -5.29
N LEU A 49 7.88 -6.11 -3.98
CA LEU A 49 7.97 -5.01 -3.02
C LEU A 49 9.40 -4.45 -2.93
N LYS A 50 10.41 -5.32 -2.84
CA LYS A 50 11.83 -4.89 -2.81
C LYS A 50 12.20 -4.16 -4.09
N THR A 51 11.81 -4.67 -5.26
CA THR A 51 12.02 -3.98 -6.54
C THR A 51 11.37 -2.60 -6.53
N ALA A 52 10.11 -2.50 -6.09
CA ALA A 52 9.40 -1.23 -6.01
C ALA A 52 10.03 -0.24 -5.03
N ALA A 53 10.58 -0.71 -3.91
CA ALA A 53 11.29 0.15 -2.96
C ALA A 53 12.51 0.84 -3.59
N SER A 54 13.20 0.16 -4.51
CA SER A 54 14.40 0.68 -5.20
C SER A 54 14.15 1.32 -6.57
N GLU A 55 12.99 1.10 -7.19
CA GLU A 55 12.68 1.57 -8.55
C GLU A 55 12.34 3.07 -8.54
N PRO A 56 13.14 3.94 -9.19
CA PRO A 56 12.88 5.39 -9.21
C PRO A 56 11.56 5.79 -9.88
N TRP A 57 11.04 4.96 -10.79
CA TRP A 57 9.74 5.20 -11.44
C TRP A 57 8.55 5.13 -10.46
N VAL A 58 8.69 4.48 -9.30
CA VAL A 58 7.59 4.28 -8.36
C VAL A 58 7.45 5.46 -7.40
N ASP A 59 6.30 6.14 -7.45
CA ASP A 59 5.92 7.15 -6.46
C ASP A 59 5.15 6.52 -5.28
N VAL A 60 4.27 5.55 -5.54
CA VAL A 60 3.35 4.98 -4.54
C VAL A 60 3.37 3.45 -4.53
N ILE A 61 3.40 2.86 -3.34
CA ILE A 61 3.31 1.40 -3.14
C ILE A 61 2.07 1.08 -2.31
N LEU A 62 1.11 0.35 -2.92
CA LEU A 62 0.03 -0.29 -2.18
C LEU A 62 0.51 -1.67 -1.71
N VAL A 63 0.53 -1.89 -0.39
CA VAL A 63 1.14 -3.07 0.24
C VAL A 63 0.25 -3.68 1.30
N ARG A 64 0.34 -5.00 1.47
CA ARG A 64 -0.40 -5.72 2.51
C ARG A 64 0.37 -5.67 3.82
N ILE A 65 -0.24 -5.13 4.88
CA ILE A 65 0.36 -5.05 6.21
C ILE A 65 -0.72 -5.10 7.30
N ASN A 66 -0.52 -5.95 8.30
CA ASN A 66 -1.27 -6.02 9.55
C ASN A 66 -0.44 -6.72 10.62
N TYR A 67 -0.82 -6.61 11.89
CA TYR A 67 -0.03 -7.12 13.01
C TYR A 67 0.14 -8.65 13.04
N ALA A 68 -0.73 -9.38 12.33
CA ALA A 68 -0.82 -10.84 12.44
C ALA A 68 -0.23 -11.60 11.24
N GLY A 69 0.27 -10.90 10.22
CA GLY A 69 0.72 -11.54 8.97
C GLY A 69 -0.42 -12.16 8.14
N ILE A 70 -1.69 -11.89 8.47
CA ILE A 70 -2.84 -12.55 7.85
C ILE A 70 -3.06 -11.98 6.44
N ARG A 71 -3.16 -12.87 5.43
CA ARG A 71 -3.33 -12.50 4.01
C ARG A 71 -2.23 -11.56 3.48
N MET A 72 -1.03 -11.66 4.05
CA MET A 72 0.19 -10.97 3.58
C MET A 72 1.06 -11.91 2.74
N ASP A 73 2.05 -11.36 2.03
CA ASP A 73 3.03 -12.16 1.26
C ASP A 73 4.23 -12.61 2.09
N ALA A 74 4.48 -11.94 3.20
CA ALA A 74 5.53 -12.25 4.15
C ALA A 74 5.08 -11.79 5.55
N SER A 75 5.81 -12.19 6.59
CA SER A 75 5.55 -11.74 7.95
C SER A 75 5.85 -10.24 8.12
N PRO A 76 5.20 -9.54 9.06
CA PRO A 76 5.39 -8.10 9.24
C PRO A 76 6.85 -7.68 9.47
N ASP A 77 7.61 -8.47 10.22
CA ASP A 77 9.05 -8.27 10.48
C ASP A 77 9.92 -8.29 9.21
N ARG A 78 9.45 -8.94 8.14
CA ARG A 78 10.12 -8.95 6.83
C ARG A 78 9.64 -7.84 5.90
N VAL A 79 8.38 -7.42 6.03
CA VAL A 79 7.78 -6.39 5.19
C VAL A 79 8.20 -5.00 5.64
N ILE A 80 8.14 -4.73 6.95
CA ILE A 80 8.38 -3.39 7.52
C ILE A 80 9.73 -2.78 7.12
N PRO A 81 10.87 -3.50 7.19
CA PRO A 81 12.16 -2.92 6.79
C PRO A 81 12.20 -2.48 5.32
N VAL A 82 11.42 -3.14 4.44
CA VAL A 82 11.32 -2.75 3.03
C VAL A 82 10.45 -1.51 2.86
N LEU A 83 9.40 -1.36 3.68
CA LEU A 83 8.55 -0.17 3.70
C LEU A 83 9.31 1.05 4.23
N GLU A 84 10.07 0.88 5.32
CA GLU A 84 10.93 1.94 5.87
C GLU A 84 11.92 2.42 4.81
N LYS A 85 12.62 1.50 4.12
CA LYS A 85 13.52 1.86 3.02
C LYS A 85 12.80 2.60 1.88
N ALA A 86 11.59 2.17 1.52
CA ALA A 86 10.82 2.80 0.44
C ALA A 86 10.36 4.21 0.83
N HIS A 87 9.86 4.37 2.05
CA HIS A 87 9.43 5.64 2.63
C HIS A 87 10.60 6.62 2.77
N ASP A 88 11.76 6.16 3.28
CA ASP A 88 12.99 6.96 3.37
C ASP A 88 13.51 7.39 1.98
N ALA A 89 13.17 6.63 0.94
CA ALA A 89 13.43 6.97 -0.46
C ALA A 89 12.35 7.88 -1.09
N GLY A 90 11.43 8.43 -0.29
CA GLY A 90 10.42 9.39 -0.71
C GLY A 90 9.18 8.79 -1.37
N LYS A 91 8.94 7.48 -1.22
CA LYS A 91 7.76 6.82 -1.80
C LYS A 91 6.60 6.84 -0.83
N GLY A 92 5.40 7.13 -1.33
CA GLY A 92 4.16 7.02 -0.57
C GLY A 92 3.77 5.56 -0.33
N ILE A 93 3.50 5.20 0.92
CA ILE A 93 3.15 3.84 1.33
C ILE A 93 1.68 3.78 1.71
N TYR A 94 0.91 3.02 0.93
CA TYR A 94 -0.52 2.80 1.15
C TYR A 94 -0.75 1.39 1.69
N ALA A 95 -1.20 1.27 2.93
CA ALA A 95 -1.48 -0.03 3.55
C ALA A 95 -2.85 -0.59 3.12
N MET A 96 -2.90 -1.86 2.75
CA MET A 96 -4.11 -2.65 2.57
C MET A 96 -4.09 -3.92 3.42
N LYS A 97 -5.24 -4.60 3.50
CA LYS A 97 -5.41 -5.82 4.32
C LYS A 97 -5.16 -5.59 5.81
N VAL A 98 -5.38 -4.37 6.28
CA VAL A 98 -5.30 -3.98 7.70
C VAL A 98 -6.12 -4.93 8.57
N LEU A 99 -7.35 -5.24 8.15
CA LEU A 99 -8.25 -6.17 8.85
C LEU A 99 -8.15 -7.64 8.36
N GLY A 100 -7.09 -7.98 7.62
CA GLY A 100 -6.84 -9.35 7.16
C GLY A 100 -7.88 -9.92 6.19
N CYS A 101 -8.72 -9.09 5.57
CA CYS A 101 -9.95 -9.52 4.86
C CYS A 101 -11.00 -10.20 5.76
N GLY A 102 -11.13 -9.80 7.03
CA GLY A 102 -12.17 -10.33 7.93
C GLY A 102 -11.65 -10.94 9.24
N PRO A 103 -10.61 -11.79 9.26
CA PRO A 103 -10.15 -12.45 10.48
C PRO A 103 -9.76 -11.53 11.63
N LEU A 104 -9.45 -10.25 11.35
CA LEU A 104 -9.07 -9.26 12.36
C LEU A 104 -10.21 -8.28 12.69
N THR A 105 -11.45 -8.56 12.30
CA THR A 105 -12.61 -7.68 12.58
C THR A 105 -13.19 -7.84 13.98
N SER A 106 -12.78 -8.85 14.74
CA SER A 106 -13.12 -8.98 16.16
C SER A 106 -12.53 -7.84 16.98
N ASP A 107 -11.34 -7.37 16.59
CA ASP A 107 -10.66 -6.20 17.18
C ASP A 107 -9.97 -5.36 16.07
N PRO A 108 -10.75 -4.55 15.32
CA PRO A 108 -10.23 -3.70 14.26
C PRO A 108 -9.45 -2.52 14.84
N GLU A 109 -9.67 -2.14 16.09
CA GLU A 109 -8.91 -1.08 16.74
C GLU A 109 -7.45 -1.48 16.90
N LYS A 110 -7.19 -2.69 17.40
CA LYS A 110 -5.82 -3.23 17.46
C LYS A 110 -5.15 -3.25 16.08
N ALA A 111 -5.88 -3.65 15.05
CA ALA A 111 -5.37 -3.71 13.69
C ALA A 111 -5.06 -2.32 13.09
N ILE A 112 -5.98 -1.37 13.24
CA ILE A 112 -5.82 0.01 12.78
C ILE A 112 -4.69 0.70 13.55
N LYS A 113 -4.68 0.60 14.88
CA LYS A 113 -3.65 1.17 15.75
C LYS A 113 -2.25 0.66 15.40
N TYR A 114 -2.12 -0.63 15.09
CA TYR A 114 -0.84 -1.18 14.67
C TYR A 114 -0.32 -0.51 13.40
N VAL A 115 -1.16 -0.38 12.37
CA VAL A 115 -0.75 0.22 11.08
C VAL A 115 -0.51 1.72 11.22
N LEU A 116 -1.34 2.46 11.98
CA LEU A 116 -1.11 3.88 12.29
C LEU A 116 0.20 4.12 13.05
N GLY A 117 0.62 3.17 13.89
CA GLY A 117 1.89 3.26 14.62
C GLY A 117 3.13 3.03 13.75
N LEU A 118 2.98 2.59 12.50
CA LEU A 118 4.09 2.43 11.56
C LEU A 118 4.41 3.79 10.92
N LYS A 119 5.54 4.37 11.31
CA LYS A 119 6.01 5.68 10.81
C LYS A 119 6.29 5.72 9.29
N CYS A 120 6.32 4.56 8.64
CA CYS A 120 6.55 4.41 7.21
C CYS A 120 5.26 4.17 6.41
N VAL A 121 4.07 4.34 7.00
CA VAL A 121 2.78 4.21 6.32
C VAL A 121 2.09 5.56 6.27
N ASP A 122 1.84 6.08 5.07
CA ASP A 122 1.23 7.40 4.86
C ASP A 122 -0.30 7.35 4.84
N ALA A 123 -0.87 6.22 4.41
CA ALA A 123 -2.31 6.04 4.32
C ALA A 123 -2.68 4.56 4.46
N MET A 124 -3.96 4.28 4.72
CA MET A 124 -4.50 2.92 4.68
C MET A 124 -5.88 2.83 4.05
N THR A 125 -6.13 1.74 3.33
CA THR A 125 -7.43 1.40 2.77
C THR A 125 -8.05 0.24 3.56
N ILE A 126 -9.26 0.46 4.05
CA ILE A 126 -10.03 -0.52 4.82
C ILE A 126 -11.40 -0.65 4.16
N GLY A 127 -11.68 -1.84 3.61
CA GLY A 127 -12.95 -2.14 2.97
C GLY A 127 -14.06 -2.44 3.98
N PRO A 128 -15.18 -1.72 3.96
CA PRO A 128 -16.40 -2.08 4.68
C PRO A 128 -17.32 -2.96 3.81
N THR A 129 -18.02 -3.92 4.42
CA THR A 129 -19.16 -4.63 3.79
C THR A 129 -20.51 -4.04 4.17
N GLU A 130 -20.54 -3.22 5.21
CA GLU A 130 -21.74 -2.59 5.77
C GLU A 130 -21.42 -1.17 6.20
N HIS A 131 -22.42 -0.29 6.22
CA HIS A 131 -22.23 1.11 6.56
C HIS A 131 -21.74 1.31 8.00
N GLU A 132 -22.12 0.42 8.92
CA GLU A 132 -21.64 0.45 10.31
C GLU A 132 -20.13 0.19 10.40
N HIS A 133 -19.58 -0.71 9.57
CA HIS A 133 -18.14 -0.95 9.50
C HIS A 133 -17.37 0.31 9.14
N LEU A 134 -17.86 1.08 8.15
CA LEU A 134 -17.25 2.36 7.76
C LEU A 134 -17.26 3.35 8.94
N ARG A 135 -18.41 3.55 9.58
CA ARG A 135 -18.55 4.47 10.71
C ARG A 135 -17.68 4.07 11.90
N ARG A 136 -17.60 2.77 12.20
CA ARG A 136 -16.75 2.23 13.26
C ARG A 136 -15.28 2.47 12.97
N ASN A 137 -14.82 2.18 11.75
CA ASN A 137 -13.42 2.39 11.37
C ASN A 137 -13.04 3.88 11.43
N ALA A 138 -13.90 4.77 10.94
CA ALA A 138 -13.68 6.22 11.01
C ALA A 138 -13.55 6.70 12.48
N LYS A 139 -14.49 6.31 13.35
CA LYS A 139 -14.44 6.66 14.79
C LYS A 139 -13.18 6.14 15.49
N ILE A 140 -12.70 4.96 15.12
CA ILE A 140 -11.44 4.42 15.66
C ILE A 140 -10.28 5.32 15.25
N ILE A 141 -10.18 5.69 13.98
CA ILE A 141 -9.10 6.54 13.47
C ILE A 141 -9.15 7.94 14.12
N GLU A 142 -10.31 8.58 14.16
CA GLU A 142 -10.51 9.90 14.81
C GLU A 142 -10.12 9.91 16.29
N ARG A 143 -10.35 8.80 17.02
CA ARG A 143 -9.96 8.71 18.44
C ARG A 143 -8.48 8.41 18.62
N LEU A 144 -7.87 7.69 17.68
CA LEU A 144 -6.46 7.33 17.72
C LEU A 144 -5.54 8.48 17.27
N ASP A 145 -6.11 9.64 16.89
CA ASP A 145 -5.41 10.83 16.39
C ASP A 145 -4.01 10.97 16.99
N VAL A 146 -3.02 10.76 16.12
CA VAL A 146 -1.57 10.84 16.38
C VAL A 146 -1.07 12.18 15.87
#